data_AF-A0A7V6E051-F1
#
_entry.id   AF-A0A7V6E051-F1
#
_cell.length_a   1.000
_cell.length_b   1.000
_cell.length_c   1.000
_cell.angle_alpha   90.00
_cell.angle_beta   90.00
_cell.angle_gamma   90.00
#
_symmetry.space_group_name_H-M   'P 1'
#
loop_
_entity.id
_entity.type
_entity.pdbx_description
1 polymer ?
#
loop_
_entity_poly.entity_id
_entity_poly.type
_entity_poly.pdbx_seq_one_letter_code
_entity_poly.pdbx_strand_id
1 'polypeptide(L)'
;MNAKIKIIGLAICTAALVFFSQGCDTYIVDRNPYYYDSGGGYSPVTPPRPTNVRSVTGDRRVYLYWTPVSFSGFDGYAVYRGASPTGYYDYIGSTYSASFTDVGLTNGITYYYAVAT
;
A
#
# COMPACT_ATOMS: atom_id res chain seq x y z
N MET A 1 -19.80 -25.71 0.87
CA MET A 1 -18.33 -25.84 0.75
C MET A 1 -17.76 -24.43 0.64
N ASN A 2 -16.99 -23.99 1.64
CA ASN A 2 -16.57 -22.60 1.77
C ASN A 2 -15.27 -22.34 0.98
N ALA A 3 -15.09 -21.14 0.45
CA ALA A 3 -13.89 -20.76 -0.28
C ALA A 3 -12.63 -20.82 0.62
N LYS A 4 -11.53 -21.38 0.10
CA LYS A 4 -10.24 -21.46 0.80
C LYS A 4 -9.43 -20.22 0.42
N ILE A 5 -8.83 -19.53 1.40
CA ILE A 5 -7.96 -18.36 1.16
C ILE A 5 -6.62 -18.58 1.81
N LYS A 6 -5.57 -18.25 1.06
CA LYS A 6 -4.19 -18.22 1.55
C LYS A 6 -3.65 -16.81 1.35
N ILE A 7 -3.51 -16.08 2.45
CA ILE A 7 -2.93 -14.75 2.46
C ILE A 7 -1.42 -14.92 2.34
N ILE A 8 -0.85 -14.49 1.22
CA ILE A 8 0.60 -14.41 1.05
C ILE A 8 0.89 -12.91 0.99
N GLY A 9 1.57 -12.41 2.02
CA GLY A 9 2.08 -11.05 2.02
C GLY A 9 3.12 -10.92 0.92
N LEU A 10 2.74 -10.39 -0.23
CA LEU A 10 3.65 -10.21 -1.36
C LEU A 10 4.35 -8.85 -1.22
N ALA A 11 5.65 -8.91 -0.93
CA ALA A 11 6.56 -7.79 -1.10
C ALA A 11 6.77 -7.55 -2.60
N ILE A 12 6.04 -6.61 -3.19
CA ILE A 12 6.39 -6.05 -4.49
C ILE A 12 7.45 -4.96 -4.26
N CYS A 13 8.71 -5.38 -4.41
CA CYS A 13 9.87 -4.51 -4.61
C CYS A 13 10.25 -4.61 -6.09
N THR A 14 9.97 -3.56 -6.86
CA THR A 14 10.59 -3.23 -8.15
C THR A 14 10.28 -1.75 -8.41
N ALA A 15 11.10 -0.89 -9.00
CA ALA A 15 12.54 -0.70 -9.08
C ALA A 15 12.68 0.63 -9.84
N ALA A 16 13.47 1.57 -9.35
CA ALA A 16 14.10 2.56 -10.22
C ALA A 16 15.53 2.74 -9.73
N LEU A 17 16.43 1.99 -10.38
CA LEU A 17 17.86 2.30 -10.39
C LEU A 17 18.01 3.64 -11.10
N VAL A 18 18.29 4.69 -10.34
CA VAL A 18 19.11 5.79 -10.86
C VAL A 18 20.29 5.93 -9.91
N PHE A 19 21.45 5.55 -10.43
CA PHE A 19 22.74 5.74 -9.79
C PHE A 19 23.07 7.23 -9.75
N PHE A 20 23.21 7.80 -8.55
CA PHE A 20 24.25 8.76 -8.19
C PHE A 20 24.56 8.44 -6.71
N SER A 21 25.56 7.61 -6.39
CA SER A 21 26.99 7.94 -6.35
C SER A 21 27.25 9.30 -5.72
N GLN A 22 27.63 9.27 -4.44
CA GLN A 22 28.29 10.33 -3.65
C GLN A 22 27.44 11.60 -3.52
N GLY A 23 26.93 11.94 -2.35
CA GLY A 23 27.72 12.34 -1.20
C GLY A 23 26.92 13.44 -0.51
N CYS A 24 26.85 13.41 0.81
CA CYS A 24 27.44 14.47 1.64
C CYS A 24 26.89 15.87 1.32
N ASP A 25 25.95 16.28 2.18
CA ASP A 25 25.90 17.60 2.82
C ASP A 25 26.65 18.74 2.12
N THR A 26 25.89 19.71 1.62
CA THR A 26 26.36 21.09 1.52
C THR A 26 25.35 22.00 2.19
N TYR A 27 25.55 22.23 3.48
CA TYR A 27 25.06 23.40 4.22
C TYR A 27 25.55 24.68 3.51
N ILE A 28 24.72 25.24 2.63
CA ILE A 28 24.95 26.58 2.10
C ILE A 28 24.45 27.58 3.14
N VAL A 29 25.37 28.19 3.89
CA VAL A 29 25.12 29.45 4.61
C VAL A 29 25.18 30.58 3.60
N ASP A 30 24.09 30.82 2.90
CA ASP A 30 23.96 32.03 2.10
C ASP A 30 23.52 33.18 3.02
N ARG A 31 24.41 34.14 3.26
CA ARG A 31 24.13 35.36 4.05
C ARG A 31 23.36 36.37 3.20
N ASN A 32 22.14 36.02 2.78
CA ASN A 32 21.22 36.98 2.15
C ASN A 32 20.03 37.26 3.08
N PRO A 33 19.90 38.47 3.66
CA PRO A 33 18.86 38.79 4.64
C PRO A 33 17.46 39.02 4.02
N TYR A 34 17.29 38.82 2.70
CA TYR A 34 16.01 39.05 2.00
C TYR A 34 15.53 37.89 1.14
N TYR A 35 16.10 36.70 1.30
CA TYR A 35 15.57 35.48 0.69
C TYR A 35 14.99 34.60 1.79
N TYR A 36 13.68 34.33 1.75
CA TYR A 36 13.16 33.17 2.46
C TYR A 36 13.70 31.96 1.71
N ASP A 37 14.82 31.40 2.18
CA ASP A 37 15.22 30.05 1.84
C ASP A 37 14.09 29.14 2.31
N SER A 38 13.22 28.76 1.37
CA SER A 38 12.28 27.68 1.54
C SER A 38 13.08 26.37 1.62
N GLY A 39 13.86 26.21 2.70
CA GLY A 39 14.56 25.01 3.12
C GLY A 39 13.61 23.92 3.60
N GLY A 40 12.42 23.84 3.00
CA GLY A 40 11.54 22.69 3.12
C GLY A 40 12.06 21.62 2.18
N GLY A 41 13.03 20.84 2.64
CA GLY A 41 13.38 19.60 1.97
C GLY A 41 12.14 18.72 1.88
N TYR A 42 11.44 18.75 0.75
CA TYR A 42 10.36 17.81 0.44
C TYR A 42 11.00 16.44 0.23
N SER A 43 11.33 15.76 1.32
CA SER A 43 11.63 14.34 1.26
C SER A 43 10.33 13.62 0.87
N PRO A 44 10.29 12.88 -0.24
CA PRO A 44 9.10 12.14 -0.63
C PRO A 44 8.76 11.15 0.47
N VAL A 45 7.73 11.45 1.27
CA VAL A 45 7.22 10.55 2.30
C VAL A 45 6.63 9.35 1.58
N THR A 46 7.30 8.20 1.69
CA THR A 46 6.75 6.94 1.18
C THR A 46 5.61 6.50 2.10
N PRO A 47 4.37 6.31 1.60
CA PRO A 47 3.25 5.85 2.42
C PRO A 47 3.56 4.53 3.13
N PRO A 48 3.30 4.42 4.45
CA PRO A 48 3.48 3.17 5.18
C PRO A 48 2.48 2.11 4.70
N ARG A 49 2.95 0.88 4.48
CA ARG A 49 2.07 -0.21 4.04
C ARG A 49 1.19 -0.72 5.18
N PRO A 50 -0.08 -1.10 4.90
CA PRO A 50 -0.91 -1.82 5.86
C PRO A 50 -0.27 -3.14 6.32
N THR A 51 -0.41 -3.45 7.60
CA THR A 51 0.10 -4.69 8.22
C THR A 51 -1.03 -5.54 8.77
N ASN A 52 -0.72 -6.79 9.18
CA ASN A 52 -1.69 -7.74 9.74
C ASN A 52 -2.94 -7.93 8.86
N VAL A 53 -2.75 -7.96 7.53
CA VAL A 53 -3.84 -8.22 6.58
C VAL A 53 -4.39 -9.64 6.84
N ARG A 54 -5.68 -9.72 7.15
CA ARG A 54 -6.40 -10.96 7.46
C ARG A 54 -7.75 -11.00 6.77
N SER A 55 -8.27 -12.20 6.54
CA SER A 55 -9.53 -12.42 5.84
C SER A 55 -10.47 -13.35 6.59
N VAL A 56 -11.78 -13.14 6.43
CA VAL A 56 -12.83 -14.08 6.83
C VAL A 56 -13.67 -14.42 5.61
N THR A 57 -13.76 -15.70 5.25
CA THR A 57 -14.56 -16.15 4.11
C THR A 57 -16.04 -16.25 4.48
N GLY A 58 -16.92 -15.76 3.61
CA GLY A 58 -18.36 -16.02 3.66
C GLY A 58 -18.88 -16.64 2.36
N ASP A 59 -20.21 -16.77 2.24
CA ASP A 59 -20.84 -17.21 1.00
C ASP A 59 -20.74 -16.13 -0.08
N ARG A 60 -20.04 -16.46 -1.19
CA ARG A 60 -19.80 -15.57 -2.33
C ARG A 60 -19.19 -14.22 -1.96
N ARG A 61 -18.44 -14.18 -0.85
CA ARG A 61 -17.85 -12.95 -0.30
C ARG A 61 -16.64 -13.21 0.58
N VAL A 62 -15.81 -12.20 0.74
CA VAL A 62 -14.64 -12.19 1.64
C VAL A 62 -14.60 -10.86 2.39
N TYR A 63 -14.47 -10.94 3.71
CA TYR A 63 -14.23 -9.78 4.56
C TYR A 63 -12.72 -9.66 4.80
N LEU A 64 -12.14 -8.51 4.49
CA LEU A 64 -10.74 -8.18 4.69
C LEU A 64 -10.62 -7.19 5.85
N TYR A 65 -9.56 -7.36 6.64
CA TYR A 65 -9.21 -6.47 7.75
C TYR A 65 -7.70 -6.31 7.82
N TRP A 66 -7.23 -5.17 8.31
CA TRP A 66 -5.80 -4.90 8.53
C TRP A 66 -5.61 -3.92 9.69
N THR A 67 -4.36 -3.70 10.10
CA THR A 67 -4.01 -2.65 11.07
C THR A 67 -4.22 -1.28 10.42
N PRO A 68 -4.97 -0.34 11.04
CA PRO A 68 -5.07 1.03 10.56
C PRO A 68 -3.69 1.70 10.44
N VAL A 69 -3.49 2.40 9.33
CA VAL A 69 -2.33 3.26 9.05
C VAL A 69 -2.76 4.72 9.21
N SER A 70 -1.89 5.55 9.79
CA SER A 70 -2.10 6.98 9.95
C SER A 70 -0.81 7.74 9.65
N PHE A 71 -0.86 8.66 8.69
CA PHE A 71 0.25 9.56 8.34
C PHE A 71 -0.30 10.83 7.68
N SER A 72 0.53 11.87 7.59
CA SER A 72 0.19 13.10 6.87
C SER A 72 0.01 12.84 5.38
N GLY A 73 -1.17 13.13 4.82
CA GLY A 73 -1.47 12.85 3.41
C GLY A 73 -2.11 11.47 3.17
N PHE A 74 -2.61 10.82 4.21
CA PHE A 74 -3.41 9.61 4.07
C PHE A 74 -4.71 9.88 3.29
N ASP A 75 -4.92 9.15 2.20
CA ASP A 75 -6.10 9.28 1.32
C ASP A 75 -6.90 7.97 1.18
N GLY A 76 -6.76 7.07 2.15
CA GLY A 76 -7.49 5.81 2.19
C GLY A 76 -6.64 4.60 1.80
N TYR A 77 -7.32 3.49 1.55
CA TYR A 77 -6.74 2.21 1.17
C TYR A 77 -7.24 1.81 -0.21
N ALA A 78 -6.35 1.36 -1.07
CA ALA A 78 -6.67 0.67 -2.31
C ALA A 78 -6.57 -0.84 -2.12
N VAL A 79 -7.58 -1.58 -2.59
CA VAL A 79 -7.68 -3.04 -2.45
C VAL A 79 -7.60 -3.68 -3.83
N TYR A 80 -6.78 -4.71 -3.94
CA TYR A 80 -6.53 -5.43 -5.17
C TYR A 80 -6.73 -6.93 -4.97
N ARG A 81 -7.12 -7.64 -6.04
CA ARG A 81 -7.37 -9.09 -6.04
C ARG A 81 -6.67 -9.79 -7.20
N GLY A 82 -6.02 -10.91 -6.93
CA GLY A 82 -5.35 -11.76 -7.92
C GLY A 82 -5.82 -13.22 -7.85
N ALA A 83 -5.58 -13.95 -8.94
CA ALA A 83 -5.87 -15.40 -9.04
C ALA A 83 -4.69 -16.29 -8.58
N SER A 84 -3.51 -15.70 -8.40
CA SER A 84 -2.28 -16.36 -7.97
C SER A 84 -1.59 -15.53 -6.87
N PRO A 85 -0.72 -16.14 -6.06
CA PRO A 85 0.01 -15.42 -5.02
C PRO A 85 1.05 -14.44 -5.55
N THR A 86 1.39 -14.55 -6.82
CA THR A 86 2.31 -13.69 -7.57
C THR A 86 1.64 -13.26 -8.86
N GLY A 87 2.16 -12.20 -9.50
CA GLY A 87 1.62 -11.70 -10.76
C GLY A 87 0.70 -10.50 -10.56
N TYR A 88 -0.20 -10.29 -11.53
CA TYR A 88 -1.07 -9.12 -11.58
C TYR A 88 -2.25 -9.25 -10.62
N TYR A 89 -2.60 -8.13 -9.97
CA TYR A 89 -3.77 -8.00 -9.12
C TYR A 89 -4.63 -6.88 -9.67
N ASP A 90 -5.91 -7.16 -9.90
CA ASP A 90 -6.90 -6.18 -10.36
C ASP A 90 -7.33 -5.28 -9.20
N TYR A 91 -7.46 -3.99 -9.46
CA TYR A 91 -8.08 -3.07 -8.51
C TYR A 91 -9.57 -3.38 -8.36
N ILE A 92 -10.03 -3.58 -7.12
CA ILE A 92 -11.44 -3.93 -6.84
C ILE A 92 -12.17 -2.86 -6.02
N GLY A 93 -11.47 -1.85 -5.52
CA GLY A 93 -12.08 -0.73 -4.82
C GLY A 93 -11.17 -0.08 -3.79
N SER A 94 -11.69 0.97 -3.15
CA SER A 94 -11.02 1.69 -2.07
C SER A 94 -11.94 1.91 -0.87
N THR A 95 -11.34 2.26 0.26
CA THR A 95 -12.03 2.48 1.54
C THR A 95 -11.17 3.35 2.46
N TYR A 96 -11.77 4.17 3.30
CA TYR A 96 -11.07 4.87 4.38
C TYR A 96 -10.99 4.04 5.67
N SER A 97 -11.79 2.97 5.77
CA SER A 97 -11.78 2.06 6.92
C SER A 97 -10.68 1.01 6.76
N ALA A 98 -10.15 0.50 7.88
CA ALA A 98 -9.19 -0.61 7.87
C ALA A 98 -9.86 -1.98 7.59
N SER A 99 -10.86 -1.98 6.72
CA SER A 99 -11.65 -3.13 6.31
C SER A 99 -12.30 -2.93 4.94
N PHE A 100 -12.49 -4.04 4.22
CA PHE A 100 -13.15 -4.07 2.91
C PHE A 100 -13.94 -5.37 2.75
N THR A 101 -15.08 -5.32 2.06
CA THR A 101 -15.87 -6.53 1.74
C THR A 101 -15.89 -6.73 0.24
N ASP A 102 -15.28 -7.82 -0.22
CA ASP A 102 -15.38 -8.26 -1.60
C ASP A 102 -16.60 -9.18 -1.77
N VAL A 103 -17.42 -8.95 -2.79
CA VAL A 103 -18.69 -9.63 -3.03
C VAL A 103 -18.78 -10.15 -4.47
N GLY A 104 -19.71 -11.07 -4.73
CA GLY A 104 -19.91 -11.64 -6.07
C GLY A 104 -18.87 -12.70 -6.43
N LEU A 105 -18.21 -13.29 -5.43
CA LEU A 105 -17.20 -14.33 -5.62
C LEU A 105 -17.81 -15.70 -5.93
N THR A 106 -17.03 -16.54 -6.60
CA THR A 106 -17.37 -17.95 -6.81
C THR A 106 -16.83 -18.79 -5.66
N ASN A 107 -17.71 -19.56 -5.02
CA ASN A 107 -17.30 -20.43 -3.91
C ASN A 107 -16.32 -21.51 -4.38
N GLY A 108 -15.39 -21.88 -3.48
CA GLY A 108 -14.37 -22.90 -3.75
C GLY A 108 -13.14 -22.39 -4.51
N ILE A 109 -13.19 -21.18 -5.09
CA ILE A 109 -12.03 -20.54 -5.72
C ILE A 109 -11.16 -19.85 -4.65
N THR A 110 -9.84 -19.99 -4.80
CA THR A 110 -8.88 -19.25 -3.98
C THR A 110 -8.60 -17.90 -4.62
N TYR A 111 -8.74 -16.84 -3.84
CA TYR A 111 -8.41 -15.48 -4.23
C TYR A 111 -7.28 -14.95 -3.36
N TYR A 112 -6.42 -14.13 -3.94
CA TYR A 112 -5.30 -13.47 -3.27
C TYR A 112 -5.57 -11.97 -3.21
N TYR A 113 -5.17 -11.31 -2.13
CA TYR A 113 -5.47 -9.89 -1.92
C TYR A 113 -4.22 -9.10 -1.55
N ALA A 114 -4.17 -7.85 -2.01
CA ALA A 114 -3.18 -6.87 -1.62
C ALA A 114 -3.90 -5.57 -1.21
N VAL A 115 -3.32 -4.84 -0.24
CA VAL A 115 -3.83 -3.56 0.23
C VAL A 115 -2.68 -2.55 0.24
N ALA A 116 -2.93 -1.36 -0.29
CA ALA A 116 -1.99 -0.25 -0.33
C ALA A 116 -2.63 1.03 0.22
N THR A 117 -1.81 1.97 0.65
CA THR A 117 -2.17 3.34 1.05
C THR A 117 -1.54 4.33 0.11
#